data_AF-A0A538K626-F1
#
_entry.id   AF-A0A538K626-F1
#
_cell.length_a   1.000
_cell.length_b   1.000
_cell.length_c   1.000
_cell.angle_alpha   90.00
_cell.angle_beta   90.00
_cell.angle_gamma   90.00
#
_symmetry.space_group_name_H-M   'P 1'
#
loop_
_entity.id
_entity.type
_entity.pdbx_description
1 polymer ?
#
loop_
_entity_poly.entity_id
_entity_poly.type
_entity_poly.pdbx_seq_one_letter_code
_entity_poly.pdbx_strand_id
1 'polypeptide(L)'
;EAGKAIPYGVYDLAANTAAVSVGRDHDTAAFAVATLRRWWQAMGRPLYPAADRLLICADGGGSTGSRVRLWKIELAAFAAESGLAITCCHLPPGTSKWNKIEHRLFAHISMNWRGRPLESHETVVQLIAATTTRTGLAVRAELDDGHYPSGIKVSDAQMAALPLGGWCLSRGGPLAWCWVAGE
;
A
#
# COMPACT_ATOMS: atom_id res chain seq x y z
N GLU A 1 9.74 6.82 25.22
CA GLU A 1 8.50 6.33 24.60
C GLU A 1 8.83 5.79 23.22
N ALA A 2 8.26 4.65 22.83
CA ALA A 2 8.29 4.25 21.43
C ALA A 2 7.47 5.29 20.65
N GLY A 3 8.04 5.89 19.60
CA GLY A 3 7.35 6.85 18.75
C GLY A 3 6.05 6.29 18.14
N LYS A 4 5.27 7.14 17.46
CA LYS A 4 4.01 6.74 16.83
C LYS A 4 4.28 5.66 15.76
N ALA A 5 3.62 4.51 15.90
CA ALA A 5 3.58 3.48 14.86
C ALA A 5 2.53 3.84 13.79
N ILE A 6 2.90 3.73 12.52
CA ILE A 6 2.04 4.06 11.37
C ILE A 6 1.92 2.81 10.49
N PRO A 7 0.89 1.97 10.69
CA PRO A 7 0.65 0.81 9.83
C PRO A 7 0.14 1.24 8.45
N TYR A 8 0.79 0.72 7.41
CA TYR A 8 0.42 0.96 6.03
C TYR A 8 0.35 -0.36 5.26
N GLY A 9 -0.79 -0.64 4.64
CA GLY A 9 -1.14 -1.97 4.16
C GLY A 9 -1.29 -2.06 2.64
N VAL A 10 -0.87 -3.20 2.09
CA VAL A 10 -1.21 -3.68 0.76
C VAL A 10 -1.96 -4.99 0.91
N TYR A 11 -3.16 -5.09 0.36
CA TYR A 11 -3.98 -6.30 0.41
C TYR A 11 -4.24 -6.85 -0.99
N ASP A 12 -3.76 -8.07 -1.22
CA ASP A 12 -3.99 -8.84 -2.42
C ASP A 12 -5.30 -9.65 -2.28
N LEU A 13 -6.29 -9.29 -3.08
CA LEU A 13 -7.60 -9.95 -3.07
C LEU A 13 -7.57 -11.37 -3.63
N ALA A 14 -6.73 -11.63 -4.63
CA ALA A 14 -6.70 -12.92 -5.32
C ALA A 14 -6.02 -13.97 -4.44
N ALA A 15 -4.92 -13.59 -3.78
CA ALA A 15 -4.19 -14.45 -2.87
C ALA A 15 -4.81 -14.50 -1.46
N ASN A 16 -5.67 -13.54 -1.12
CA ASN A 16 -6.13 -13.28 0.25
C ASN A 16 -4.94 -13.14 1.23
N THR A 17 -3.94 -12.38 0.82
CA THR A 17 -2.74 -12.09 1.64
C THR A 17 -2.52 -10.60 1.74
N ALA A 18 -1.90 -10.16 2.83
CA ALA A 18 -1.53 -8.77 3.02
C ALA A 18 -0.07 -8.61 3.41
N ALA A 19 0.51 -7.48 3.04
CA ALA A 19 1.74 -6.96 3.62
C ALA A 19 1.43 -5.64 4.33
N VAL A 20 1.99 -5.44 5.52
CA VAL A 20 1.87 -4.20 6.27
C VAL A 20 3.25 -3.72 6.68
N SER A 21 3.62 -2.51 6.26
CA SER A 21 4.78 -1.80 6.79
C SER A 21 4.35 -1.00 8.01
N VAL A 22 5.12 -1.05 9.09
CA VAL A 22 4.91 -0.22 10.28
C VAL A 22 5.98 0.86 10.27
N GLY A 23 5.58 2.08 9.89
CA GLY A 23 6.47 3.24 9.87
C GLY A 23 6.61 3.90 11.23
N ARG A 24 7.69 4.66 11.41
CA ARG A 24 7.99 5.44 12.63
C ARG A 24 7.97 6.96 12.44
N ASP A 25 7.87 7.39 11.18
CA ASP A 25 8.11 8.77 10.75
C ASP A 25 6.81 9.46 10.36
N HIS A 26 6.48 9.50 9.06
CA HIS A 26 5.28 10.15 8.55
C HIS A 26 4.55 9.26 7.53
N ASP A 27 3.21 9.33 7.53
CA ASP A 27 2.39 8.83 6.43
C ASP A 27 2.54 9.75 5.21
N THR A 28 3.41 9.37 4.28
CA THR A 28 3.67 10.10 3.04
C THR A 28 3.46 9.21 1.83
N ALA A 29 3.30 9.83 0.66
CA ALA A 29 3.24 9.09 -0.60
C ALA A 29 4.49 8.22 -0.84
N ALA A 30 5.66 8.67 -0.39
CA ALA A 30 6.89 7.88 -0.49
C ALA A 30 6.84 6.63 0.41
N PHE A 31 6.30 6.75 1.63
CA PHE A 31 6.10 5.61 2.52
C PHE A 31 5.06 4.62 1.96
N ALA A 32 3.97 5.14 1.41
CA ALA A 32 2.94 4.33 0.74
C ALA A 32 3.52 3.50 -0.42
N VAL A 33 4.31 4.12 -1.30
CA VAL A 33 4.96 3.42 -2.41
C VAL A 33 6.09 2.50 -1.94
N ALA A 34 6.83 2.86 -0.90
CA ALA A 34 7.80 1.96 -0.29
C ALA A 34 7.15 0.67 0.21
N THR A 35 5.96 0.75 0.80
CA THR A 35 5.17 -0.42 1.20
C THR A 35 4.76 -1.26 0.00
N LEU A 36 4.27 -0.63 -1.09
CA LEU A 36 3.99 -1.32 -2.36
C LEU A 36 5.21 -2.05 -2.91
N ARG A 37 6.37 -1.39 -2.90
CA ARG A 37 7.64 -1.95 -3.37
C ARG A 37 8.05 -3.16 -2.54
N ARG A 38 7.97 -3.08 -1.20
CA ARG A 38 8.26 -4.21 -0.29
C ARG A 38 7.32 -5.39 -0.55
N TRP A 39 6.02 -5.14 -0.64
CA TRP A 39 5.03 -6.17 -0.99
C TRP A 39 5.34 -6.83 -2.32
N TRP A 40 5.64 -6.04 -3.37
CA TRP A 40 5.95 -6.58 -4.69
C TRP A 40 7.19 -7.47 -4.65
N GLN A 41 8.28 -7.05 -4.01
CA GLN A 41 9.50 -7.86 -3.98
C GLN A 41 9.35 -9.12 -3.13
N ALA A 42 8.67 -9.04 -1.98
CA ALA A 42 8.58 -10.14 -1.04
C ALA A 42 7.47 -11.16 -1.38
N MET A 43 6.38 -10.70 -2.00
CA MET A 43 5.16 -11.49 -2.17
C MET A 43 4.63 -11.45 -3.60
N GLY A 44 4.44 -10.25 -4.16
CA GLY A 44 3.81 -10.08 -5.48
C GLY A 44 4.59 -10.72 -6.62
N ARG A 45 5.88 -10.43 -6.75
CA ARG A 45 6.74 -10.92 -7.83
C ARG A 45 6.93 -12.44 -7.81
N PRO A 46 7.19 -13.09 -6.66
CA PRO A 46 7.20 -14.55 -6.60
C PRO A 46 5.85 -15.20 -6.96
N LEU A 47 4.73 -14.57 -6.57
CA LEU A 47 3.40 -15.10 -6.79
C LEU A 47 2.89 -14.88 -8.22
N TYR A 48 3.28 -13.76 -8.84
CA TYR A 48 2.90 -13.36 -10.19
C TYR A 48 4.13 -13.13 -11.07
N PRO A 49 4.95 -14.16 -11.34
CA PRO A 49 6.24 -14.00 -12.02
C PRO A 49 6.10 -13.56 -13.48
N ALA A 50 4.95 -13.79 -14.09
CA ALA A 50 4.65 -13.38 -15.46
C ALA A 50 3.97 -12.00 -15.54
N ALA A 51 3.53 -11.40 -14.43
CA ALA A 51 2.77 -10.17 -14.47
C ALA A 51 3.62 -9.00 -14.99
N ASP A 52 3.08 -8.33 -16.00
CA ASP A 52 3.60 -7.12 -16.61
C ASP A 52 2.74 -5.89 -16.24
N ARG A 53 1.62 -6.11 -15.54
CA ARG A 53 0.65 -5.09 -15.15
C ARG A 53 0.23 -5.22 -13.70
N LEU A 54 0.02 -4.08 -13.05
CA LEU A 54 -0.48 -4.00 -11.67
C LEU A 54 -1.65 -3.02 -11.59
N LEU A 55 -2.79 -3.50 -11.10
CA LEU A 55 -3.94 -2.68 -10.73
C LEU A 55 -3.88 -2.35 -9.23
N ILE A 56 -3.83 -1.07 -8.93
CA ILE A 56 -3.87 -0.53 -7.56
C ILE A 56 -5.23 0.13 -7.34
N CYS A 57 -5.95 -0.34 -6.33
CA CYS A 57 -7.13 0.33 -5.81
C CYS A 57 -6.75 1.11 -4.55
N ALA A 58 -6.57 2.42 -4.69
CA ALA A 58 -6.27 3.34 -3.60
C ALA A 58 -7.56 3.88 -2.97
N ASP A 59 -7.55 3.99 -1.64
CA ASP A 59 -8.61 4.65 -0.87
C ASP A 59 -8.76 6.14 -1.21
N GLY A 60 -7.70 6.76 -1.74
CA GLY A 60 -7.66 8.16 -2.16
C GLY A 60 -7.59 9.16 -1.01
N GLY A 61 -7.34 8.69 0.21
CA GLY A 61 -7.11 9.50 1.40
C GLY A 61 -5.62 9.82 1.58
N GLY A 62 -5.32 10.89 2.32
CA GLY A 62 -3.96 11.19 2.79
C GLY A 62 -2.88 11.08 1.72
N SER A 63 -1.94 10.16 1.93
CA SER A 63 -0.77 9.92 1.09
C SER A 63 -1.07 9.35 -0.31
N THR A 64 -2.23 8.73 -0.53
CA THR A 64 -2.64 8.14 -1.84
C THR A 64 -3.58 9.02 -2.64
N GLY A 65 -3.84 10.24 -2.19
CA GLY A 65 -4.84 11.09 -2.83
C GLY A 65 -4.56 11.35 -4.31
N SER A 66 -5.61 11.34 -5.14
CA SER A 66 -5.50 11.54 -6.59
C SER A 66 -4.90 12.90 -7.01
N ARG A 67 -4.94 13.89 -6.10
CA ARG A 67 -4.34 15.23 -6.26
C ARG A 67 -2.92 15.32 -5.70
N VAL A 68 -2.45 14.31 -4.96
CA VAL A 68 -1.10 14.28 -4.39
C VAL A 68 -0.10 14.05 -5.52
N ARG A 69 0.72 15.05 -5.80
CA ARG A 69 1.72 14.98 -6.87
C ARG A 69 2.83 13.97 -6.55
N LEU A 70 3.27 13.93 -5.29
CA LEU A 70 4.31 13.00 -4.85
C LEU A 70 3.86 11.54 -5.07
N TRP A 71 2.59 11.22 -4.83
CA TRP A 71 2.03 9.89 -5.14
C TRP A 71 2.23 9.47 -6.59
N LYS A 72 2.01 10.39 -7.54
CA LYS A 72 2.21 10.11 -8.96
C LYS A 72 3.68 9.94 -9.32
N ILE A 73 4.56 10.75 -8.73
CA ILE A 73 6.01 10.66 -8.91
C ILE A 73 6.53 9.33 -8.39
N GLU A 74 6.17 8.96 -7.17
CA GLU A 74 6.61 7.72 -6.53
C GLU A 74 6.06 6.49 -7.27
N LEU A 75 4.79 6.50 -7.70
CA LEU A 75 4.24 5.41 -8.51
C LEU A 75 4.95 5.28 -9.86
N ALA A 76 5.31 6.40 -10.51
CA ALA A 76 6.05 6.36 -11.76
C ALA A 76 7.47 5.79 -11.56
N ALA A 77 8.15 6.16 -10.47
CA ALA A 77 9.44 5.59 -10.10
C ALA A 77 9.32 4.08 -9.84
N PHE A 78 8.31 3.66 -9.08
CA PHE A 78 8.05 2.24 -8.82
C PHE A 78 7.71 1.46 -10.10
N ALA A 79 6.94 2.04 -11.02
CA ALA A 79 6.68 1.43 -12.33
C ALA A 79 7.98 1.22 -13.12
N ALA A 80 8.85 2.22 -13.16
CA ALA A 80 10.15 2.14 -13.84
C ALA A 80 11.07 1.08 -13.21
N GLU A 81 11.11 0.99 -11.88
CA GLU A 81 11.92 0.02 -11.15
C GLU A 81 11.41 -1.43 -11.29
N SER A 82 10.08 -1.61 -11.27
CA SER A 82 9.46 -2.93 -11.30
C SER A 82 9.29 -3.48 -12.72
N GLY A 83 9.30 -2.61 -13.73
CA GLY A 83 8.94 -2.94 -15.11
C GLY A 83 7.43 -3.15 -15.32
N LEU A 84 6.61 -2.86 -14.31
CA LEU A 84 5.15 -3.02 -14.38
C LEU A 84 4.49 -1.80 -15.01
N ALA A 85 3.51 -2.02 -15.88
CA ALA A 85 2.54 -0.99 -16.21
C ALA A 85 1.50 -0.88 -15.08
N ILE A 86 1.56 0.22 -14.35
CA ILE A 86 0.70 0.45 -13.18
C ILE A 86 -0.55 1.24 -13.56
N THR A 87 -1.71 0.70 -13.21
CA THR A 87 -3.00 1.41 -13.25
C THR A 87 -3.45 1.69 -11.82
N CYS A 88 -3.64 2.97 -11.48
CA CYS A 88 -4.13 3.36 -10.16
C CYS A 88 -5.56 3.91 -10.26
N CYS A 89 -6.49 3.21 -9.62
CA CYS A 89 -7.88 3.63 -9.45
C CYS A 89 -8.07 4.19 -8.05
N HIS A 90 -8.80 5.28 -7.92
CA HIS A 90 -9.14 5.86 -6.62
C HIS A 90 -10.62 5.65 -6.35
N LEU A 91 -10.93 5.30 -5.11
CA LEU A 91 -12.31 5.33 -4.63
C LEU A 91 -12.86 6.78 -4.61
N PRO A 92 -14.15 6.99 -4.95
CA PRO A 92 -14.80 8.28 -4.74
C PRO A 92 -14.82 8.68 -3.26
N PRO A 93 -14.90 9.99 -2.93
CA PRO A 93 -15.08 10.42 -1.54
C PRO A 93 -16.32 9.76 -0.88
N GLY A 94 -16.19 9.35 0.38
CA GLY A 94 -17.30 8.81 1.17
C GLY A 94 -17.61 7.31 0.92
N THR A 95 -16.70 6.56 0.29
CA THR A 95 -16.93 5.12 -0.02
C THR A 95 -16.10 4.15 0.81
N SER A 96 -15.71 4.51 2.04
CA SER A 96 -14.97 3.62 2.97
C SER A 96 -15.66 2.27 3.20
N LYS A 97 -17.00 2.24 3.21
CA LYS A 97 -17.81 1.01 3.24
C LYS A 97 -17.45 0.00 2.13
N TRP A 98 -16.94 0.47 0.99
CA TRP A 98 -16.59 -0.37 -0.15
C TRP A 98 -15.08 -0.67 -0.24
N ASN A 99 -14.27 -0.09 0.64
CA ASN A 99 -12.83 -0.25 0.67
C ASN A 99 -12.44 -1.63 1.21
N LYS A 100 -12.09 -2.57 0.33
CA LYS A 100 -11.90 -3.97 0.74
C LYS A 100 -10.77 -4.16 1.75
N ILE A 101 -9.73 -3.33 1.72
CA ILE A 101 -8.64 -3.43 2.70
C ILE A 101 -9.11 -3.06 4.11
N GLU A 102 -9.96 -2.05 4.28
CA GLU A 102 -10.54 -1.70 5.58
C GLU A 102 -11.34 -2.88 6.16
N HIS A 103 -12.23 -3.47 5.36
CA HIS A 103 -13.13 -4.53 5.84
C HIS A 103 -12.46 -5.90 5.98
N ARG A 104 -11.44 -6.21 5.16
CA ARG A 104 -10.83 -7.55 5.10
C ARG A 104 -9.45 -7.64 5.71
N LEU A 105 -8.76 -6.53 5.93
CA LEU A 105 -7.46 -6.48 6.58
C LEU A 105 -7.55 -5.71 7.90
N PHE A 106 -7.77 -4.38 7.84
CA PHE A 106 -7.65 -3.53 9.01
C PHE A 106 -8.67 -3.83 10.11
N ALA A 107 -9.93 -4.11 9.77
CA ALA A 107 -10.92 -4.56 10.75
C ALA A 107 -10.47 -5.81 11.52
N HIS A 108 -9.79 -6.74 10.87
CA HIS A 108 -9.24 -7.95 11.51
C HIS A 108 -8.00 -7.65 12.35
N ILE A 109 -7.13 -6.74 11.90
CA ILE A 109 -6.01 -6.24 12.69
C ILE A 109 -6.51 -5.59 13.98
N SER A 110 -7.48 -4.67 13.90
CA SER A 110 -8.05 -4.00 15.08
C SER A 110 -8.73 -4.99 16.03
N MET A 111 -9.44 -6.00 15.50
CA MET A 111 -10.00 -7.08 16.33
C MET A 111 -8.92 -7.89 17.03
N ASN A 112 -7.80 -8.17 16.37
CA ASN A 112 -6.68 -8.92 16.95
C ASN A 112 -5.94 -8.12 18.04
N TRP A 113 -5.94 -6.79 17.94
CA TRP A 113 -5.36 -5.89 18.95
C TRP A 113 -6.21 -5.74 20.21
N ARG A 114 -7.48 -6.14 20.18
CA ARG A 114 -8.44 -5.85 21.27
C ARG A 114 -7.91 -6.35 22.61
N GLY A 115 -7.66 -5.39 23.52
CA GLY A 115 -7.21 -5.66 24.89
C GLY A 115 -5.71 -5.96 25.03
N ARG A 116 -4.90 -5.70 23.99
CA ARG A 116 -3.44 -5.86 24.03
C ARG A 116 -2.76 -4.49 24.00
N PRO A 117 -1.92 -4.16 24.99
CA PRO A 117 -1.23 -2.88 25.01
C PRO A 117 -0.18 -2.82 23.89
N LEU A 118 -0.18 -1.72 23.12
CA LEU A 118 0.76 -1.49 22.01
C LEU A 118 2.02 -0.77 22.54
N GLU A 119 2.80 -1.46 23.36
CA GLU A 119 3.90 -0.86 24.14
C GLU A 119 5.17 -0.60 23.32
N SER A 120 5.31 -1.29 22.17
CA SER A 120 6.47 -1.15 21.29
C SER A 120 6.11 -1.39 19.82
N HIS A 121 6.97 -0.95 18.91
CA HIS A 121 6.80 -1.20 17.48
C HIS A 121 6.86 -2.71 17.18
N GLU A 122 7.70 -3.45 17.90
CA GLU A 122 7.83 -4.89 17.80
C GLU A 122 6.51 -5.57 18.16
N THR A 123 5.85 -5.13 19.24
CA THR A 123 4.52 -5.61 19.62
C THR A 123 3.49 -5.28 18.53
N VAL A 124 3.49 -4.07 17.97
CA VAL A 124 2.60 -3.70 16.86
C VAL A 124 2.81 -4.63 15.65
N VAL A 125 4.06 -4.81 15.22
CA VAL A 125 4.42 -5.69 14.09
C VAL A 125 3.97 -7.12 14.36
N GLN A 126 4.27 -7.68 15.54
CA GLN A 126 3.90 -9.05 15.90
C GLN A 126 2.37 -9.24 15.92
N LEU A 127 1.63 -8.27 16.44
CA LEU A 127 0.17 -8.33 16.48
C LEU A 127 -0.46 -8.21 15.09
N ILE A 128 0.09 -7.36 14.21
CA ILE A 128 -0.37 -7.30 12.82
C ILE A 128 -0.07 -8.64 12.12
N ALA A 129 1.16 -9.15 12.23
CA ALA A 129 1.58 -10.41 11.60
C ALA A 129 0.77 -11.63 12.09
N ALA A 130 0.34 -11.61 13.36
CA ALA A 130 -0.49 -12.67 13.93
C ALA A 130 -1.96 -12.64 13.45
N THR A 131 -2.35 -11.65 12.64
CA THR A 131 -3.72 -11.53 12.14
C THR A 131 -4.02 -12.63 11.13
N THR A 132 -4.97 -13.48 11.46
CA THR A 132 -5.49 -14.53 10.57
C THR A 132 -7.01 -14.62 10.65
N THR A 133 -7.63 -15.17 9.62
CA THR A 133 -9.09 -15.34 9.55
C THR A 133 -9.46 -16.76 9.17
N ARG A 134 -10.70 -17.15 9.43
CA ARG A 134 -11.24 -18.46 9.02
C ARG A 134 -11.18 -18.69 7.52
N THR A 135 -11.13 -17.63 6.71
CA THR A 135 -11.01 -17.71 5.25
C THR A 135 -9.56 -17.74 4.78
N GLY A 136 -8.59 -17.88 5.70
CA GLY A 136 -7.17 -18.03 5.39
C GLY A 136 -6.44 -16.73 5.10
N LEU A 137 -6.88 -15.59 5.64
CA LEU A 137 -6.07 -14.36 5.55
C LEU A 137 -4.71 -14.61 6.21
N ALA A 138 -3.64 -14.30 5.48
CA ALA A 138 -2.28 -14.29 5.99
C ALA A 138 -1.68 -12.88 5.86
N VAL A 139 -1.12 -12.37 6.95
CA VAL A 139 -0.55 -11.02 7.00
C VAL A 139 0.94 -11.10 7.29
N ARG A 140 1.75 -10.54 6.39
CA ARG A 140 3.16 -10.25 6.65
C ARG A 140 3.24 -8.83 7.21
N ALA A 141 3.87 -8.64 8.35
CA ALA A 141 4.11 -7.31 8.91
C ALA A 141 5.59 -7.11 9.18
N GLU A 142 6.10 -5.94 8.84
CA GLU A 142 7.50 -5.58 9.04
C GLU A 142 7.61 -4.14 9.50
N LEU A 143 8.63 -3.87 10.30
CA LEU A 143 9.02 -2.50 10.63
C LEU A 143 9.68 -1.83 9.43
N ASP A 144 9.31 -0.60 9.13
CA ASP A 144 9.97 0.24 8.14
C ASP A 144 10.73 1.38 8.83
N ASP A 145 12.05 1.21 8.94
CA ASP A 145 12.97 2.22 9.47
C ASP A 145 13.40 3.26 8.41
N GLY A 146 12.74 3.28 7.25
CA GLY A 146 12.93 4.30 6.22
C GLY A 146 12.56 5.70 6.71
N HIS A 147 13.24 6.71 6.17
CA HIS A 147 12.95 8.11 6.44
C HIS A 147 12.11 8.71 5.32
N TYR A 148 10.97 9.30 5.67
CA TYR A 148 9.96 9.76 4.74
C TYR A 148 9.54 11.19 5.10
N PRO A 149 10.36 12.20 4.77
CA PRO A 149 10.10 13.57 5.19
C PRO A 149 8.81 14.12 4.57
N SER A 150 8.06 14.85 5.39
CA SER A 150 6.86 15.55 4.94
C SER A 150 7.20 16.86 4.20
N GLY A 151 6.22 17.42 3.49
CA GLY A 151 6.38 18.73 2.84
C GLY A 151 7.22 18.74 1.55
N ILE A 152 7.55 17.57 0.99
CA ILE A 152 8.22 17.48 -0.32
C ILE A 152 7.36 18.17 -1.39
N LYS A 153 7.92 19.20 -2.02
CA LYS A 153 7.27 19.94 -3.11
C LYS A 153 7.62 19.30 -4.44
N VAL A 154 6.59 19.04 -5.25
CA VAL A 154 6.73 18.56 -6.62
C VAL A 154 6.41 19.70 -7.58
N SER A 155 7.41 20.09 -8.36
CA SER A 155 7.30 21.14 -9.38
C SER A 155 6.41 20.72 -10.55
N ASP A 156 5.93 21.72 -11.31
CA ASP A 156 5.17 21.46 -12.54
C ASP A 156 6.03 20.75 -13.59
N ALA A 157 7.32 21.06 -13.67
CA ALA A 157 8.26 20.39 -14.57
C ALA A 157 8.39 18.89 -14.26
N GLN A 158 8.51 18.52 -12.99
CA GLN A 158 8.52 17.12 -12.57
C GLN A 158 7.21 16.41 -12.93
N MET A 159 6.06 17.09 -12.75
CA MET A 159 4.76 16.53 -13.14
C MET A 159 4.62 16.34 -14.65
N ALA A 160 5.10 17.29 -15.45
CA ALA A 160 5.03 17.24 -16.90
C ALA A 160 5.95 16.16 -17.51
N ALA A 161 7.04 15.82 -16.83
CA ALA A 161 7.96 14.77 -17.25
C ALA A 161 7.44 13.34 -17.02
N LEU A 162 6.34 13.18 -16.27
CA LEU A 162 5.81 11.85 -15.96
C LEU A 162 5.19 11.19 -17.21
N PRO A 163 5.45 9.89 -17.45
CA PRO A 163 4.86 9.14 -18.55
C PRO A 163 3.40 8.72 -18.22
N LEU A 164 2.53 9.70 -17.97
CA LEU A 164 1.12 9.46 -17.67
C LEU A 164 0.34 9.20 -18.95
N GLY A 165 -0.09 7.96 -19.17
CA GLY A 165 -1.03 7.60 -20.23
C GLY A 165 -2.48 7.79 -19.78
N GLY A 166 -3.33 8.36 -20.65
CA GLY A 166 -4.78 8.34 -20.46
C GLY A 166 -5.31 6.91 -20.60
N TRP A 167 -6.09 6.45 -19.61
CA TRP A 167 -6.84 5.19 -19.54
C TRP A 167 -6.42 4.11 -20.55
N CYS A 168 -5.40 3.33 -20.19
CA CYS A 168 -5.02 2.18 -20.99
C CYS A 168 -5.95 0.99 -20.66
N LEU A 169 -7.08 0.88 -21.37
CA LEU A 169 -7.73 -0.41 -21.58
C LEU A 169 -6.84 -1.24 -22.52
N SER A 170 -5.67 -1.69 -22.04
CA SER A 170 -4.81 -2.58 -22.82
C SER A 170 -5.39 -3.99 -22.83
N ARG A 171 -5.48 -4.54 -24.05
CA ARG A 171 -5.81 -5.93 -24.33
C ARG A 171 -4.83 -6.88 -23.61
N GLY A 172 -5.40 -7.87 -22.91
CA GLY A 172 -4.85 -9.19 -22.55
C GLY A 172 -3.36 -9.33 -22.21
N GLY A 173 -3.02 -9.22 -20.92
CA GLY A 173 -1.76 -9.64 -20.30
C GLY A 173 -1.99 -10.06 -18.83
N PRO A 174 -1.08 -10.81 -18.20
CA PRO A 174 -1.19 -11.21 -16.79
C PRO A 174 -1.25 -10.00 -15.85
N LEU A 175 -2.24 -9.96 -14.96
CA LEU A 175 -2.51 -8.82 -14.07
C LEU A 175 -2.35 -9.23 -12.60
N ALA A 176 -1.53 -8.49 -11.86
CA ALA A 176 -1.59 -8.47 -10.40
C ALA A 176 -2.57 -7.39 -9.93
N TRP A 177 -3.27 -7.60 -8.81
CA TRP A 177 -4.24 -6.65 -8.25
C TRP A 177 -4.13 -6.57 -6.73
N CYS A 178 -3.95 -5.36 -6.22
CA CYS A 178 -3.99 -5.08 -4.78
C CYS A 178 -4.81 -3.82 -4.41
N TRP A 179 -5.12 -3.73 -3.13
CA TRP A 179 -5.65 -2.54 -2.45
C TRP A 179 -4.59 -1.93 -1.56
N VAL A 180 -4.63 -0.61 -1.38
CA VAL A 180 -3.64 0.13 -0.60
C VAL A 180 -4.33 1.16 0.28
N ALA A 181 -3.99 1.17 1.58
CA ALA A 181 -4.46 2.14 2.56
C ALA A 181 -3.54 2.17 3.80
N GLY A 182 -3.56 3.27 4.55
CA GLY A 182 -2.86 3.42 5.84
C GLY A 182 -3.82 3.79 6.98
N GLU A 183 -3.43 3.48 8.22
CA GLU A 183 -4.10 3.90 9.46
C GLU A 183 -3.19 4.75 10.37
#